data_AF-A0A0Q3W1S7-F1
#
_entry.id   AF-A0A0Q3W1S7-F1
#
_cell.length_a   1.000
_cell.length_b   1.000
_cell.length_c   1.000
_cell.angle_alpha   90.00
_cell.angle_beta   90.00
_cell.angle_gamma   90.00
#
_symmetry.space_group_name_H-M   'P 1'
#
loop_
_entity.id
_entity.type
_entity.pdbx_description
1 polymer ?
#
loop_
_entity_poly.entity_id
_entity_poly.type
_entity_poly.pdbx_seq_one_letter_code
_entity_poly.pdbx_strand_id
1 'polypeptide(L)'
;MTKQIQIAIDGPAAAGKSTIAKKTAELLGYTYVDTGAMYRAITYKAIQSNIDLQDEDKLTSLLKQTSIELKPSPKGQQVFLDNQEVTEEIRSKEVTASVSVVAAHAELRKEMVRRQVEMGKNGSVVMDGRDIGTSVLTDAELKIFMSASVEERAKRRFSENNKRGIESSLEELMNDIELRDKLDSEREASPLVQAEDAIFIDTTSLTIEEVSEKIMKLAKERMA
;
A
#
# COMPACT_ATOMS: atom_id res chain seq x y z
N MET A 1 -1.22 -26.91 15.56
CA MET A 1 -1.73 -25.62 15.03
C MET A 1 -0.80 -25.23 13.90
N THR A 2 -1.34 -24.83 12.74
CA THR A 2 -0.53 -24.36 11.61
C THR A 2 0.20 -23.08 12.01
N LYS A 3 1.47 -22.95 11.65
CA LYS A 3 2.27 -21.75 11.97
C LYS A 3 1.57 -20.51 11.40
N GLN A 4 1.42 -19.48 12.22
CA GLN A 4 0.94 -18.18 11.77
C GLN A 4 2.13 -17.37 11.26
N ILE A 5 2.01 -16.79 10.05
CA ILE A 5 3.11 -16.08 9.40
C ILE A 5 2.73 -14.63 9.09
N GLN A 6 3.74 -13.81 8.84
CA GLN A 6 3.59 -12.48 8.27
C GLN A 6 3.84 -12.54 6.76
N ILE A 7 2.96 -11.88 5.99
CA ILE A 7 3.07 -11.80 4.53
C ILE A 7 3.20 -10.34 4.11
N ALA A 8 4.33 -10.00 3.48
CA ALA A 8 4.58 -8.70 2.89
C ALA A 8 4.33 -8.73 1.37
N ILE A 9 3.58 -7.76 0.85
CA ILE A 9 3.30 -7.62 -0.58
C ILE A 9 3.68 -6.21 -1.05
N ASP A 10 4.82 -6.10 -1.71
CA ASP A 10 5.37 -4.86 -2.25
C ASP A 10 5.23 -4.77 -3.77
N GLY A 11 5.42 -3.57 -4.30
CA GLY A 11 5.39 -3.32 -5.75
C GLY A 11 4.83 -1.95 -6.12
N PRO A 12 4.93 -1.56 -7.40
CA PRO A 12 4.59 -0.23 -7.87
C PRO A 12 3.09 0.07 -7.83
N ALA A 13 2.72 1.32 -8.11
CA ALA A 13 1.32 1.75 -8.09
C ALA A 13 0.49 0.95 -9.12
N ALA A 14 -0.78 0.66 -8.79
CA ALA A 14 -1.71 -0.07 -9.66
C ALA A 14 -1.29 -1.49 -10.11
N ALA A 15 -0.33 -2.13 -9.43
CA ALA A 15 0.06 -3.53 -9.67
C ALA A 15 -0.95 -4.59 -9.14
N GLY A 16 -2.13 -4.18 -8.66
CA GLY A 16 -3.18 -5.11 -8.14
C GLY A 16 -2.97 -5.62 -6.71
N LYS A 17 -1.96 -5.10 -6.00
CA LYS A 17 -1.56 -5.56 -4.65
C LYS A 17 -2.69 -5.58 -3.64
N SER A 18 -3.39 -4.46 -3.43
CA SER A 18 -4.41 -4.34 -2.39
C SER A 18 -5.54 -5.36 -2.57
N THR A 19 -5.97 -5.62 -3.81
CA THR A 19 -6.98 -6.64 -4.10
C THR A 19 -6.48 -8.05 -3.79
N ILE A 20 -5.25 -8.36 -4.18
CA ILE A 20 -4.64 -9.69 -3.98
C ILE A 20 -4.28 -9.92 -2.51
N ALA A 21 -3.77 -8.90 -1.81
CA ALA A 21 -3.46 -8.92 -0.40
C ALA A 21 -4.71 -9.12 0.44
N LYS A 22 -5.79 -8.38 0.15
CA LYS A 22 -7.09 -8.55 0.80
C LYS A 22 -7.62 -9.98 0.61
N LYS A 23 -7.65 -10.48 -0.63
CA LYS A 23 -8.12 -11.84 -0.93
C LYS A 23 -7.27 -12.91 -0.23
N THR A 24 -5.95 -12.74 -0.21
CA THR A 24 -5.02 -13.64 0.51
C THR A 24 -5.31 -13.64 2.01
N ALA A 25 -5.52 -12.47 2.61
CA ALA A 25 -5.85 -12.34 4.02
C ALA A 25 -7.20 -13.02 4.36
N GLU A 26 -8.23 -12.79 3.54
CA GLU A 26 -9.55 -13.42 3.70
C GLU A 26 -9.45 -14.95 3.64
N LEU A 27 -8.69 -15.51 2.70
CA LEU A 27 -8.50 -16.95 2.56
C LEU A 27 -7.72 -17.59 3.72
N LEU A 28 -6.80 -16.84 4.35
CA LEU A 28 -6.02 -17.31 5.50
C LEU A 28 -6.67 -17.01 6.85
N GLY A 29 -7.73 -16.19 6.88
CA GLY A 29 -8.27 -15.64 8.13
C GLY A 29 -7.32 -14.66 8.82
N TYR A 30 -6.48 -13.97 8.04
CA TYR A 30 -5.47 -13.03 8.52
C TYR A 30 -5.98 -11.59 8.51
N THR A 31 -5.32 -10.73 9.28
CA THR A 31 -5.55 -9.29 9.24
C THR A 31 -4.94 -8.70 7.97
N TYR A 32 -5.72 -7.93 7.21
CA TYR A 32 -5.24 -7.16 6.07
C TYR A 32 -4.85 -5.74 6.50
N VAL A 33 -3.72 -5.21 6.01
CA VAL A 33 -3.26 -3.84 6.29
C VAL A 33 -2.84 -3.12 5.01
N ASP A 34 -3.64 -2.14 4.56
CA ASP A 34 -3.29 -1.19 3.48
C ASP A 34 -2.43 -0.05 4.03
N THR A 35 -1.11 -0.19 3.96
CA THR A 35 -0.20 0.87 4.41
C THR A 35 -0.30 2.12 3.55
N GLY A 36 -0.64 1.98 2.28
CA GLY A 36 -0.84 3.11 1.36
C GLY A 36 -2.01 3.98 1.78
N ALA A 37 -3.06 3.40 2.38
CA ALA A 37 -4.16 4.14 2.96
C ALA A 37 -3.71 5.04 4.12
N MET A 38 -2.75 4.60 4.94
CA MET A 38 -2.22 5.41 6.03
C MET A 38 -1.48 6.66 5.53
N TYR A 39 -0.61 6.50 4.52
CA TYR A 39 0.06 7.64 3.89
C TYR A 39 -0.92 8.59 3.20
N ARG A 40 -1.96 8.06 2.55
CA ARG A 40 -3.01 8.90 1.95
C ARG A 40 -3.85 9.62 3.01
N ALA A 41 -4.11 8.99 4.16
CA ALA A 41 -4.84 9.60 5.26
C ALA A 41 -4.10 10.81 5.86
N ILE A 42 -2.79 10.69 6.11
CA ILE A 42 -2.00 11.82 6.59
C ILE A 42 -1.84 12.91 5.52
N THR A 43 -1.71 12.52 4.24
CA THR A 43 -1.68 13.46 3.11
C THR A 43 -2.98 14.26 3.03
N TYR A 44 -4.12 13.58 3.12
CA TYR A 44 -5.44 14.21 3.15
C TYR A 44 -5.56 15.19 4.32
N LYS A 45 -5.15 14.79 5.53
CA LYS A 45 -5.20 15.67 6.71
C LYS A 45 -4.34 16.93 6.52
N ALA A 46 -3.14 16.78 5.94
CA ALA A 46 -2.23 17.89 5.68
C ALA A 46 -2.85 18.90 4.71
N ILE A 47 -3.47 18.41 3.63
CA ILE A 47 -4.19 19.25 2.66
C ILE A 47 -5.35 19.99 3.33
N GLN A 48 -6.19 19.30 4.10
CA GLN A 48 -7.31 19.93 4.83
C GLN A 48 -6.84 20.97 5.86
N SER A 49 -5.61 20.82 6.36
CA SER A 49 -5.00 21.73 7.35
C SER A 49 -4.17 22.85 6.71
N ASN A 50 -4.15 22.96 5.37
CA ASN A 50 -3.28 23.89 4.63
C ASN A 50 -1.80 23.82 5.06
N ILE A 51 -1.31 22.60 5.36
CA ILE A 51 0.10 22.37 5.65
C ILE A 51 0.84 22.20 4.32
N ASP A 52 1.98 22.89 4.17
CA ASP A 52 2.89 22.68 3.06
C ASP A 52 3.40 21.24 3.08
N LEU A 53 3.18 20.50 1.99
CA LEU A 53 3.57 19.10 1.87
C LEU A 53 5.09 18.92 1.73
N GLN A 54 5.85 20.00 1.57
CA GLN A 54 7.32 20.00 1.62
C GLN A 54 7.86 20.19 3.04
N ASP A 55 7.02 20.56 4.02
CA ASP A 55 7.44 20.84 5.40
C ASP A 55 7.40 19.55 6.25
N GLU A 56 8.52 18.82 6.26
CA GLU A 56 8.69 17.57 7.01
C GLU A 56 8.33 17.70 8.49
N ASP A 57 8.76 18.79 9.14
CA ASP A 57 8.56 19.00 10.58
C ASP A 57 7.08 19.16 10.92
N LYS A 58 6.34 19.95 10.13
CA LYS A 58 4.90 20.10 10.30
C LYS A 58 4.15 18.80 10.02
N LEU A 59 4.50 18.09 8.95
CA LEU A 59 3.87 16.82 8.59
C LEU A 59 4.11 15.75 9.66
N THR A 60 5.32 15.66 10.19
CA THR A 60 5.69 14.72 11.25
C THR A 60 4.96 15.06 12.55
N SER A 61 4.87 16.34 12.89
CA SER A 61 4.11 16.82 14.06
C SER A 61 2.62 16.52 13.92
N LEU A 62 2.05 16.74 12.74
CA LEU A 62 0.67 16.38 12.41
C LEU A 62 0.45 14.88 12.61
N LEU A 63 1.31 14.02 12.05
CA LEU A 63 1.20 12.57 12.19
C LEU A 63 1.20 12.12 13.65
N LYS A 64 2.11 12.66 14.47
CA LYS A 64 2.20 12.34 15.91
C LYS A 64 0.93 12.69 16.69
N GLN A 65 0.17 13.69 16.25
CA GLN A 65 -1.08 14.12 16.86
C GLN A 65 -2.33 13.49 16.22
N THR A 66 -2.15 12.60 15.25
CA THR A 66 -3.24 12.04 14.45
C THR A 66 -3.43 10.56 14.74
N SER A 67 -4.69 10.15 14.95
CA SER A 67 -5.07 8.73 14.97
C SER A 67 -5.42 8.28 13.55
N ILE A 68 -4.85 7.16 13.12
CA ILE A 68 -5.20 6.48 11.86
C ILE A 68 -5.57 5.05 12.22
N GLU A 69 -6.84 4.69 12.02
CA GLU A 69 -7.35 3.35 12.26
C GLU A 69 -7.82 2.71 10.97
N LEU A 70 -7.42 1.45 10.78
CA LEU A 70 -7.83 0.63 9.65
C LEU A 70 -8.78 -0.45 10.17
N LYS A 71 -10.03 -0.46 9.69
CA LYS A 71 -11.07 -1.41 10.15
C LYS A 71 -11.53 -2.28 9.00
N PRO A 72 -11.63 -3.62 9.17
CA PRO A 72 -12.20 -4.48 8.15
C PRO A 72 -13.69 -4.20 7.98
N SER A 73 -14.18 -4.24 6.75
CA SER A 73 -15.61 -4.16 6.42
C SER A 73 -15.94 -5.07 5.22
N PRO A 74 -17.24 -5.41 5.00
CA PRO A 74 -17.65 -6.19 3.84
C PRO A 74 -17.26 -5.56 2.49
N LYS A 75 -17.17 -4.22 2.43
CA LYS A 75 -16.83 -3.48 1.21
C LYS A 75 -15.33 -3.28 1.00
N GLY A 76 -14.49 -3.67 1.96
CA GLY A 76 -13.07 -3.33 1.95
C GLY A 76 -12.57 -2.90 3.32
N GLN A 77 -11.37 -2.34 3.38
CA GLN A 77 -10.87 -1.71 4.59
C GLN A 77 -11.38 -0.27 4.67
N GLN A 78 -12.02 0.07 5.80
CA GLN A 78 -12.38 1.44 6.13
C GLN A 78 -11.20 2.12 6.82
N VAL A 79 -11.06 3.42 6.57
CA VAL A 79 -9.98 4.24 7.11
C VAL A 79 -10.59 5.35 7.93
N PHE A 80 -10.22 5.40 9.21
CA PHE A 80 -10.64 6.44 10.12
C PHE A 80 -9.46 7.34 10.47
N LEU A 81 -9.68 8.64 10.34
CA LEU A 81 -8.75 9.71 10.68
C LEU A 81 -9.37 10.50 11.83
N ASP A 82 -8.78 10.44 13.01
CA ASP A 82 -9.32 11.06 14.24
C ASP A 82 -10.81 10.74 14.48
N ASN A 83 -11.17 9.45 14.33
CA ASN A 83 -12.53 8.91 14.42
C ASN A 83 -13.51 9.31 13.30
N GLN A 84 -13.08 10.10 12.31
CA GLN A 84 -13.87 10.37 11.11
C GLN A 84 -13.52 9.36 10.02
N GLU A 85 -14.53 8.72 9.42
CA GLU A 85 -14.30 7.89 8.24
C GLU A 85 -13.88 8.78 7.04
N VAL A 86 -12.75 8.44 6.41
CA VAL A 86 -12.18 9.14 5.25
C VAL A 86 -11.87 8.19 4.08
N THR A 87 -12.49 7.01 4.07
CA THR A 87 -12.18 5.89 3.15
C THR A 87 -12.18 6.32 1.68
N GLU A 88 -13.11 7.17 1.26
CA GLU A 88 -13.24 7.61 -0.14
C GLU A 88 -12.44 8.86 -0.44
N GLU A 89 -12.37 9.78 0.51
CA GLU A 89 -11.69 11.08 0.45
C GLU A 89 -10.19 10.90 0.19
N ILE A 90 -9.57 9.91 0.85
CA ILE A 90 -8.16 9.61 0.66
C ILE A 90 -7.83 9.08 -0.75
N ARG A 91 -8.85 8.74 -1.56
CA ARG A 91 -8.71 8.27 -2.95
C ARG A 91 -9.03 9.36 -3.97
N SER A 92 -9.10 10.63 -3.56
CA SER A 92 -9.24 11.76 -4.46
C SER A 92 -8.01 11.91 -5.37
N LYS A 93 -8.18 12.61 -6.50
CA LYS A 93 -7.06 12.92 -7.41
C LYS A 93 -5.96 13.71 -6.70
N GLU A 94 -6.34 14.71 -5.91
CA GLU A 94 -5.43 15.59 -5.18
C GLU A 94 -4.55 14.81 -4.19
N VAL A 95 -5.14 13.93 -3.38
CA VAL A 95 -4.40 13.08 -2.44
C VAL A 95 -3.51 12.08 -3.19
N THR A 96 -4.02 11.50 -4.28
CA THR A 96 -3.28 10.52 -5.08
C THR A 96 -2.04 11.13 -5.74
N ALA A 97 -2.13 12.37 -6.21
CA ALA A 97 -1.01 13.11 -6.80
C ALA A 97 0.02 13.55 -5.76
N SER A 98 -0.42 13.79 -4.51
CA SER A 98 0.43 14.40 -3.47
C SER A 98 1.11 13.39 -2.54
N VAL A 99 0.59 12.16 -2.44
CA VAL A 99 1.03 11.20 -1.43
C VAL A 99 2.50 10.81 -1.53
N SER A 100 3.08 10.78 -2.74
CA SER A 100 4.51 10.44 -2.91
C SER A 100 5.44 11.55 -2.37
N VAL A 101 5.00 12.82 -2.36
CA VAL A 101 5.74 13.92 -1.72
C VAL A 101 5.78 13.70 -0.20
N VAL A 102 4.62 13.46 0.41
CA VAL A 102 4.50 13.22 1.86
C VAL A 102 5.27 11.96 2.27
N ALA A 103 5.23 10.91 1.44
CA ALA A 103 5.91 9.65 1.69
C ALA A 103 7.41 9.66 1.36
N ALA A 104 8.00 10.80 0.99
CA ALA A 104 9.44 10.95 0.81
C ALA A 104 10.17 11.41 2.09
N HIS A 105 9.46 12.03 3.04
CA HIS A 105 10.01 12.62 4.26
C HIS A 105 10.44 11.59 5.31
N ALA A 106 11.74 11.49 5.58
CA ALA A 106 12.35 10.45 6.40
C ALA A 106 11.80 10.34 7.83
N GLU A 107 11.61 11.44 8.55
CA GLU A 107 11.12 11.42 9.93
C GLU A 107 9.62 11.07 10.01
N LEU A 108 8.82 11.51 9.02
CA LEU A 108 7.43 11.06 8.89
C LEU A 108 7.38 9.55 8.66
N ARG A 109 8.21 9.08 7.74
CA ARG A 109 8.32 7.66 7.40
C ARG A 109 8.70 6.80 8.59
N LYS A 110 9.68 7.25 9.38
CA LYS A 110 10.13 6.55 10.60
C LYS A 110 8.99 6.34 11.59
N GLU A 111 8.17 7.36 11.83
CA GLU A 111 6.98 7.23 12.69
C GLU A 111 5.91 6.33 12.04
N MET A 112 5.70 6.43 10.73
CA MET A 112 4.74 5.59 10.01
C MET A 112 5.13 4.10 10.05
N VAL A 113 6.41 3.79 9.78
CA VAL A 113 6.97 2.43 9.86
C VAL A 113 6.81 1.88 11.26
N ARG A 114 7.14 2.66 12.30
CA ARG A 114 6.94 2.25 13.70
C ARG A 114 5.49 1.82 13.95
N ARG A 115 4.50 2.59 13.49
CA ARG A 115 3.07 2.23 13.63
C ARG A 115 2.70 0.96 12.85
N GLN A 116 3.23 0.80 11.63
CA GLN A 116 2.97 -0.37 10.80
C GLN A 116 3.58 -1.65 11.38
N VAL A 117 4.78 -1.57 11.97
CA VAL A 117 5.40 -2.67 12.73
C VAL A 117 4.48 -3.11 13.87
N GLU A 118 3.97 -2.17 14.67
CA GLU A 118 3.01 -2.47 15.76
C GLU A 118 1.76 -3.21 15.24
N MET A 119 1.22 -2.81 14.09
CA MET A 119 0.08 -3.49 13.46
C MET A 119 0.38 -4.94 13.05
N GLY A 120 1.64 -5.27 12.76
CA GLY A 120 2.07 -6.61 12.36
C GLY A 120 2.52 -7.53 13.50
N LYS A 121 2.76 -7.00 14.71
CA LYS A 121 3.42 -7.74 15.82
C LYS A 121 2.74 -9.03 16.25
N ASN A 122 1.43 -9.12 16.13
CA ASN A 122 0.67 -10.29 16.57
C ASN A 122 0.72 -11.46 15.55
N GLY A 123 1.45 -11.29 14.43
CA GLY A 123 1.45 -12.25 13.32
C GLY A 123 0.09 -12.30 12.61
N SER A 124 -0.11 -13.32 11.77
CA SER A 124 -1.35 -13.51 11.00
C SER A 124 -1.79 -12.25 10.26
N VAL A 125 -0.85 -11.65 9.51
CA VAL A 125 -1.07 -10.39 8.80
C VAL A 125 -0.62 -10.50 7.35
N VAL A 126 -1.40 -9.88 6.47
CA VAL A 126 -1.01 -9.59 5.08
C VAL A 126 -0.97 -8.07 4.93
N MET A 127 0.21 -7.52 4.68
CA MET A 127 0.43 -6.09 4.60
C MET A 127 0.93 -5.72 3.20
N ASP A 128 0.24 -4.78 2.53
CA ASP A 128 0.66 -4.29 1.21
C ASP A 128 1.18 -2.86 1.26
N GLY A 129 2.20 -2.58 0.45
CA GLY A 129 2.90 -1.29 0.46
C GLY A 129 3.93 -1.12 -0.64
N ARG A 130 5.05 -0.45 -0.33
CA ARG A 130 6.18 -0.25 -1.25
C ARG A 130 7.48 -0.85 -0.73
N ASP A 131 7.60 -0.95 0.58
CA ASP A 131 8.81 -1.32 1.28
C ASP A 131 8.48 -2.11 2.57
N ILE A 132 7.38 -2.86 2.55
CA ILE A 132 6.95 -3.69 3.67
C ILE A 132 8.01 -4.72 3.98
N GLY A 133 8.45 -5.51 2.99
CA GLY A 133 9.44 -6.56 3.16
C GLY A 133 10.87 -6.06 3.39
N THR A 134 11.16 -4.78 3.11
CA THR A 134 12.49 -4.18 3.28
C THR A 134 12.60 -3.29 4.52
N SER A 135 11.50 -2.76 5.06
CA SER A 135 11.54 -1.74 6.11
C SER A 135 10.55 -1.96 7.25
N VAL A 136 9.43 -2.64 7.01
CA VAL A 136 8.37 -2.81 8.03
C VAL A 136 8.39 -4.22 8.61
N LEU A 137 8.19 -5.23 7.78
CA LEU A 137 8.19 -6.64 8.12
C LEU A 137 9.45 -7.29 7.53
N THR A 138 10.62 -6.82 7.97
CA THR A 138 11.93 -7.31 7.48
C THR A 138 12.15 -8.79 7.73
N ASP A 139 11.48 -9.34 8.74
CA ASP A 139 11.55 -10.76 9.11
C ASP A 139 10.29 -11.54 8.68
N ALA A 140 9.44 -10.98 7.80
CA ALA A 140 8.26 -11.66 7.31
C ALA A 140 8.61 -12.99 6.66
N GLU A 141 7.90 -14.06 7.04
CA GLU A 141 8.19 -15.39 6.47
C GLU A 141 7.80 -15.52 5.01
N LEU A 142 6.97 -14.64 4.45
CA LEU A 142 6.73 -14.56 3.02
C LEU A 142 6.76 -13.12 2.54
N LYS A 143 7.69 -12.80 1.64
CA LYS A 143 7.76 -11.52 0.96
C LYS A 143 7.51 -11.72 -0.53
N ILE A 144 6.59 -10.95 -1.08
CA ILE A 144 6.23 -10.94 -2.49
C ILE A 144 6.49 -9.55 -3.03
N PHE A 145 7.14 -9.47 -4.19
CA PHE A 145 7.21 -8.24 -4.97
C PHE A 145 6.42 -8.42 -6.26
N MET A 146 5.32 -7.71 -6.39
CA MET A 146 4.44 -7.77 -7.55
C MET A 146 4.74 -6.63 -8.51
N SER A 147 4.73 -6.89 -9.81
CA SER A 147 4.77 -5.83 -10.82
C SER A 147 3.91 -6.18 -12.02
N ALA A 148 3.72 -5.21 -12.91
CA ALA A 148 3.13 -5.38 -14.24
C ALA A 148 3.62 -4.24 -15.15
N SER A 149 3.46 -4.39 -16.46
CA SER A 149 3.77 -3.31 -17.40
C SER A 149 3.02 -2.01 -17.04
N VAL A 150 3.62 -0.85 -17.31
CA VAL A 150 2.98 0.47 -17.09
C VAL A 150 1.64 0.53 -17.81
N GLU A 151 1.59 0.05 -19.05
CA GLU A 151 0.37 0.01 -19.86
C GLU A 151 -0.76 -0.79 -19.19
N GLU A 152 -0.45 -1.98 -18.68
CA GLU A 152 -1.44 -2.82 -18.01
C GLU A 152 -1.92 -2.18 -16.70
N ARG A 153 -1.02 -1.55 -15.94
CA ARG A 153 -1.37 -0.84 -14.71
C ARG A 153 -2.23 0.40 -15.00
N ALA A 154 -1.96 1.12 -16.09
CA ALA A 154 -2.78 2.22 -16.56
C ALA A 154 -4.18 1.74 -17.00
N LYS A 155 -4.29 0.63 -17.73
CA LYS A 155 -5.58 0.01 -18.10
C LYS A 155 -6.42 -0.36 -16.88
N ARG A 156 -5.79 -0.96 -15.85
CA ARG A 156 -6.46 -1.28 -14.57
C ARG A 156 -6.98 -0.02 -13.88
N ARG A 157 -6.13 1.00 -13.76
CA ARG A 157 -6.51 2.29 -13.16
C ARG A 157 -7.63 2.99 -13.94
N PHE A 158 -7.58 2.94 -15.27
CA PHE A 158 -8.62 3.49 -16.14
C PHE A 158 -9.97 2.79 -15.90
N SER A 159 -9.97 1.46 -15.81
CA SER A 159 -11.19 0.70 -15.46
C SER A 159 -11.74 1.07 -14.08
N GLU A 160 -10.88 1.24 -13.07
CA GLU A 160 -11.28 1.70 -11.73
C GLU A 160 -11.87 3.12 -11.75
N ASN A 161 -11.26 4.04 -12.49
CA ASN A 161 -11.73 5.42 -12.64
C ASN A 161 -13.11 5.47 -13.32
N ASN A 162 -13.31 4.70 -14.40
CA ASN A 162 -14.60 4.62 -15.09
C ASN A 162 -15.72 4.12 -14.17
N LYS A 163 -15.45 3.11 -13.34
CA LYS A 163 -16.42 2.61 -12.35
C LYS A 163 -16.80 3.66 -11.30
N ARG A 164 -15.93 4.64 -11.04
CA ARG A 164 -16.13 5.74 -10.08
C ARG A 164 -16.63 7.02 -10.75
N GLY A 165 -16.84 7.03 -12.06
CA GLY A 165 -17.22 8.25 -12.81
C GLY A 165 -16.11 9.31 -12.85
N ILE A 166 -14.84 8.90 -12.76
CA ILE A 166 -13.68 9.79 -12.81
C ILE A 166 -13.14 9.83 -14.23
N GLU A 167 -13.17 11.00 -14.87
CA GLU A 167 -12.55 11.20 -16.18
C GLU A 167 -11.03 11.17 -16.09
N SER A 168 -10.39 10.44 -17.01
CA SER A 168 -8.93 10.34 -17.18
C SER A 168 -8.63 9.76 -18.56
N SER A 169 -7.48 10.03 -19.16
CA SER A 169 -7.01 9.33 -20.36
C SER A 169 -5.99 8.24 -20.02
N LEU A 170 -5.82 7.23 -20.89
CA LEU A 170 -4.77 6.21 -20.68
C LEU A 170 -3.37 6.83 -20.66
N GLU A 171 -3.11 7.82 -21.51
CA GLU A 171 -1.82 8.52 -21.59
C GLU A 171 -1.51 9.28 -20.29
N GLU A 172 -2.47 10.05 -19.76
CA GLU A 172 -2.33 10.71 -18.46
C GLU A 172 -2.02 9.70 -17.35
N LEU A 173 -2.75 8.58 -17.32
CA LEU A 173 -2.55 7.56 -16.29
C LEU A 173 -1.20 6.86 -16.41
N MET A 174 -0.68 6.65 -17.62
CA MET A 174 0.67 6.12 -17.82
C MET A 174 1.71 7.08 -17.25
N ASN A 175 1.64 8.37 -17.61
CA ASN A 175 2.56 9.39 -17.11
C ASN A 175 2.50 9.53 -15.58
N ASP A 176 1.30 9.56 -15.00
CA ASP A 176 1.11 9.63 -13.55
C ASP A 176 1.70 8.42 -12.82
N ILE A 177 1.52 7.23 -13.41
CA ILE A 177 2.06 5.98 -12.85
C ILE A 177 3.58 5.97 -12.93
N GLU A 178 4.18 6.35 -14.06
CA GLU A 178 5.63 6.39 -14.23
C GLU A 178 6.28 7.40 -13.30
N LEU A 179 5.72 8.62 -13.21
CA LEU A 179 6.19 9.64 -12.27
C LEU A 179 6.13 9.13 -10.84
N ARG A 180 5.03 8.48 -10.47
CA ARG A 180 4.87 7.94 -9.12
C ARG A 180 5.85 6.82 -8.82
N ASP A 181 6.06 5.90 -9.75
CA ASP A 181 7.01 4.80 -9.55
C ASP A 181 8.44 5.33 -9.44
N LYS A 182 8.79 6.36 -10.22
CA LYS A 182 10.07 7.07 -10.11
C LYS A 182 10.24 7.68 -8.72
N LEU A 183 9.25 8.45 -8.25
CA LEU A 183 9.30 9.06 -6.91
C LEU A 183 9.37 8.00 -5.79
N ASP A 184 8.60 6.92 -5.90
CA ASP A 184 8.59 5.84 -4.91
C ASP A 184 9.93 5.06 -4.89
N SER A 185 10.63 4.94 -6.02
CA SER A 185 11.89 4.20 -6.16
C SER A 185 13.16 5.04 -5.93
N GLU A 186 13.14 6.34 -6.26
CA GLU A 186 14.29 7.24 -6.11
C GLU A 186 14.35 7.95 -4.74
N ARG A 187 13.29 7.85 -3.92
CA ARG A 187 13.31 8.45 -2.58
C ARG A 187 14.42 7.85 -1.71
N GLU A 188 15.11 8.70 -0.96
CA GLU A 188 16.19 8.27 -0.06
C GLU A 188 15.67 7.41 1.10
N ALA A 189 14.55 7.79 1.69
CA ALA A 189 13.95 7.07 2.80
C ALA A 189 13.13 5.89 2.28
N SER A 190 13.62 4.66 2.53
CA SER A 190 13.00 3.36 2.26
C SER A 190 12.39 3.22 0.85
N PRO A 191 13.22 3.30 -0.21
CA PRO A 191 12.77 3.26 -1.59
C PRO A 191 12.00 1.97 -1.93
N LEU A 192 11.15 2.06 -2.96
CA LEU A 192 10.52 0.90 -3.59
C LEU A 192 11.61 0.03 -4.23
N VAL A 193 12.02 -1.00 -3.50
CA VAL A 193 13.01 -1.98 -3.95
C VAL A 193 12.51 -3.36 -3.54
N GLN A 194 12.76 -4.36 -4.39
CA GLN A 194 12.50 -5.75 -4.06
C GLN A 194 13.49 -6.23 -2.98
N ALA A 195 12.98 -6.74 -1.85
CA ALA A 195 13.83 -7.39 -0.86
C ALA A 195 14.56 -8.60 -1.46
N GLU A 196 15.78 -8.88 -1.02
CA GLU A 196 16.63 -9.96 -1.58
C GLU A 196 15.96 -11.35 -1.54
N ASP A 197 15.16 -11.59 -0.50
CA ASP A 197 14.42 -12.84 -0.27
C ASP A 197 12.96 -12.77 -0.75
N ALA A 198 12.54 -11.67 -1.40
CA ALA A 198 11.20 -11.54 -1.94
C ALA A 198 11.04 -12.30 -3.27
N ILE A 199 9.90 -12.99 -3.41
CA ILE A 199 9.54 -13.68 -4.64
C ILE A 199 8.90 -12.68 -5.60
N PHE A 200 9.48 -12.53 -6.78
CA PHE A 200 8.93 -11.70 -7.84
C PHE A 200 7.71 -12.38 -8.51
N ILE A 201 6.63 -11.63 -8.69
CA ILE A 201 5.45 -12.07 -9.46
C ILE A 201 5.09 -10.99 -10.48
N ASP A 202 5.30 -11.29 -11.76
CA ASP A 202 4.72 -10.52 -12.86
C ASP A 202 3.22 -10.83 -12.96
N THR A 203 2.39 -9.81 -12.83
CA THR A 203 0.94 -9.89 -12.88
C THR A 203 0.36 -9.43 -14.21
N THR A 204 1.19 -9.10 -15.21
CA THR A 204 0.75 -8.49 -16.47
C THR A 204 -0.30 -9.33 -17.19
N SER A 205 -0.12 -10.65 -17.23
CA SER A 205 -1.02 -11.58 -17.91
C SER A 205 -1.75 -12.53 -16.96
N LEU A 206 -1.74 -12.22 -15.66
CA LEU A 206 -2.38 -13.06 -14.64
C LEU A 206 -3.64 -12.40 -14.10
N THR A 207 -4.65 -13.22 -13.87
CA THR A 207 -5.87 -12.86 -13.15
C THR A 207 -5.59 -12.72 -11.64
N ILE A 208 -6.50 -12.03 -10.93
CA ILE A 208 -6.43 -11.91 -9.47
C ILE A 208 -6.45 -13.30 -8.81
N GLU A 209 -7.26 -14.21 -9.35
CA GLU A 209 -7.39 -15.61 -8.93
C GLU A 209 -6.05 -16.34 -9.02
N GLU A 210 -5.41 -16.35 -10.20
CA GLU A 210 -4.14 -17.05 -10.41
C GLU A 210 -3.03 -16.51 -9.50
N VAL A 211 -2.93 -15.19 -9.33
CA VAL A 211 -1.92 -14.60 -8.44
C VAL A 211 -2.22 -14.96 -6.98
N SER A 212 -3.48 -14.88 -6.56
CA SER A 212 -3.86 -15.21 -5.18
C SER A 212 -3.60 -16.69 -4.87
N GLU A 213 -3.91 -17.60 -5.81
CA GLU A 213 -3.61 -19.03 -5.66
C GLU A 213 -2.11 -19.31 -5.55
N LYS A 214 -1.29 -18.63 -6.36
CA LYS A 214 0.17 -18.73 -6.28
C LYS A 214 0.69 -18.28 -4.92
N ILE A 215 0.23 -17.14 -4.41
CA ILE A 215 0.61 -16.63 -3.08
C ILE A 215 0.12 -17.58 -1.98
N MET A 216 -1.10 -18.11 -2.08
CA MET A 216 -1.63 -19.08 -1.12
C MET A 216 -0.83 -20.38 -1.07
N LYS A 217 -0.33 -20.87 -2.21
CA LYS A 217 0.55 -22.04 -2.25
C LYS A 217 1.86 -21.75 -1.50
N LEU A 218 2.50 -20.63 -1.79
CA LEU A 218 3.73 -20.21 -1.13
C LEU A 218 3.53 -20.02 0.37
N ALA A 219 2.40 -19.41 0.79
CA ALA A 219 2.06 -19.26 2.19
C ALA A 219 1.96 -20.61 2.90
N LYS A 220 1.24 -21.59 2.31
CA LYS A 220 1.11 -22.93 2.87
C LYS A 220 2.47 -23.65 3.03
N GLU A 221 3.38 -23.48 2.08
CA GLU A 221 4.75 -24.03 2.16
C GLU A 221 5.55 -23.45 3.34
N ARG A 222 5.29 -22.19 3.71
CA ARG A 222 5.95 -21.51 4.86
C ARG A 222 5.28 -21.78 6.20
N MET A 223 4.02 -22.24 6.17
CA MET A 223 3.23 -22.57 7.37
C MET A 223 3.41 -24.04 7.83
N ALA A 224 3.92 -24.90 6.94
CA ALA A 224 4.22 -26.30 7.18
C ALA A 224 5.54 -26.45 7.97
#